data_AF-A0A520I6Z7-F1
#
_entry.id   AF-A0A520I6Z7-F1
#
_cell.length_a   1.000
_cell.length_b   1.000
_cell.length_c   1.000
_cell.angle_alpha   90.00
_cell.angle_beta   90.00
_cell.angle_gamma   90.00
#
_symmetry.space_group_name_H-M   'P 1'
#
loop_
_entity.id
_entity.type
_entity.pdbx_description
1 polymer ?
#
loop_
_entity_poly.entity_id
_entity_poly.type
_entity_poly.pdbx_seq_one_letter_code
_entity_poly.pdbx_strand_id
1 'polypeptide(L)'
;MILNARNKSFGDYTNKKTPLTKNYIFSALAGTTWFMQYFFYGMGESKLGNGASSWILHMAFIILVSNMWGFLYKEWKGVSKGTLATILTGIAMIILSVVLVGYGNSIL
;
A
#
# COMPACT_ATOMS: atom_id res chain seq x y z
N MET A 1 -0.49 -19.97 17.59
CA MET A 1 -0.76 -21.42 17.44
C MET A 1 -2.00 -21.93 18.19
N ILE A 2 -2.41 -21.30 19.30
CA ILE A 2 -3.65 -21.65 20.04
C ILE A 2 -4.91 -21.69 19.15
N LEU A 3 -5.07 -20.75 18.21
CA LEU A 3 -6.19 -20.73 17.27
C LEU A 3 -6.20 -21.93 16.32
N ASN A 4 -5.02 -22.36 15.82
CA ASN A 4 -4.90 -23.54 14.97
C ASN A 4 -5.21 -24.84 15.73
N ALA A 5 -4.88 -24.87 17.03
CA ALA A 5 -5.19 -26.01 17.90
C ALA A 5 -6.70 -26.10 18.17
N ARG A 6 -7.33 -24.94 18.45
CA ARG A 6 -8.78 -24.84 18.68
C ARG A 6 -9.60 -25.14 17.42
N ASN A 7 -9.15 -24.69 16.26
CA ASN A 7 -9.87 -24.86 14.99
C ASN A 7 -9.48 -26.15 14.23
N LYS A 8 -8.63 -27.01 14.80
CA LYS A 8 -8.13 -28.25 14.18
C LYS A 8 -7.53 -28.06 12.77
N SER A 9 -7.04 -26.87 12.44
CA SER A 9 -6.51 -26.53 11.11
C SER A 9 -5.03 -26.89 10.94
N PHE A 10 -4.40 -27.56 11.92
CA PHE A 10 -3.01 -28.02 11.77
C PHE A 10 -2.81 -29.02 10.62
N GLY A 11 -3.86 -29.78 10.28
CA GLY A 11 -3.84 -30.68 9.12
C GLY A 11 -3.84 -29.97 7.77
N ASP A 12 -4.22 -28.69 7.72
CA ASP A 12 -4.26 -27.92 6.47
C ASP A 12 -2.85 -27.60 5.95
N TYR A 13 -1.87 -27.51 6.85
CA TYR A 13 -0.46 -27.28 6.49
C TYR A 13 0.19 -28.50 5.80
N THR A 14 -0.36 -29.71 5.99
CA THR A 14 0.13 -30.95 5.38
C THR A 14 -0.83 -31.53 4.35
N ASN A 15 -1.94 -30.82 4.07
CA ASN A 15 -2.97 -31.26 3.15
C ASN A 15 -2.47 -31.24 1.70
N LYS A 16 -2.18 -32.44 1.17
CA LYS A 16 -1.69 -32.65 -0.21
C LYS A 16 -2.74 -32.38 -1.30
N LYS A 17 -4.02 -32.20 -0.96
CA LYS A 17 -5.06 -31.81 -1.93
C LYS A 17 -4.97 -30.34 -2.34
N THR A 18 -4.31 -29.51 -1.53
CA THR A 18 -4.17 -28.07 -1.77
C THR A 18 -2.94 -27.83 -2.65
N PRO A 19 -2.97 -26.93 -3.65
CA PRO A 19 -1.82 -26.66 -4.51
C PRO A 19 -0.74 -25.84 -3.77
N LEU A 20 -0.01 -26.49 -2.84
CA LEU A 20 0.96 -25.86 -1.94
C LEU A 20 2.06 -25.11 -2.71
N THR A 21 2.60 -25.70 -3.77
CA THR A 21 3.63 -25.05 -4.61
C THR A 21 3.12 -23.76 -5.24
N LYS A 22 1.87 -23.75 -5.75
CA LYS A 22 1.28 -22.52 -6.31
C LYS A 22 1.11 -21.48 -5.21
N ASN A 23 0.66 -21.86 -4.02
CA ASN A 23 0.50 -20.92 -2.90
C ASN A 23 1.84 -20.29 -2.52
N TYR A 24 2.91 -21.08 -2.41
CA TYR A 24 4.25 -20.54 -2.13
C TYR A 24 4.76 -19.61 -3.23
N ILE A 25 4.54 -19.96 -4.50
CA ILE A 25 4.89 -19.10 -5.63
C ILE A 25 4.10 -17.78 -5.58
N PHE A 26 2.79 -17.83 -5.35
CA PHE A 26 1.97 -16.63 -5.22
C PHE A 26 2.38 -15.77 -4.03
N SER A 27 2.71 -16.36 -2.88
CA SER A 27 3.24 -15.64 -1.72
C SER A 27 4.59 -14.99 -2.02
N ALA A 28 5.50 -15.70 -2.70
CA ALA A 28 6.80 -15.17 -3.10
C ALA A 28 6.66 -14.03 -4.13
N LEU A 29 5.74 -14.16 -5.10
CA LEU A 29 5.44 -13.12 -6.07
C LEU A 29 4.83 -11.89 -5.41
N ALA A 30 3.87 -12.08 -4.49
CA ALA A 30 3.28 -10.98 -3.73
C ALA A 30 4.33 -10.24 -2.89
N GLY A 31 5.20 -10.97 -2.18
CA GLY A 31 6.31 -10.40 -1.41
C GLY A 31 7.32 -9.67 -2.29
N THR A 32 7.67 -10.24 -3.45
CA THR A 32 8.59 -9.62 -4.41
C THR A 32 7.99 -8.34 -4.99
N THR A 33 6.71 -8.36 -5.37
CA THR A 33 5.99 -7.19 -5.90
C THR A 33 5.89 -6.10 -4.85
N TRP A 34 5.59 -6.47 -3.60
CA TRP A 34 5.60 -5.54 -2.49
C TRP A 34 6.99 -4.95 -2.26
N PHE A 35 8.06 -5.73 -2.34
CA PHE A 35 9.42 -5.24 -2.21
C PHE A 35 9.84 -4.31 -3.37
N MET A 36 9.37 -4.58 -4.59
CA MET A 36 9.63 -3.74 -5.77
C MET A 36 9.18 -2.28 -5.56
N GLN A 37 8.23 -2.02 -4.67
CA GLN A 37 7.86 -0.65 -4.28
C GLN A 37 9.09 0.18 -3.83
N TYR A 38 10.08 -0.45 -3.19
CA TYR A 38 11.23 0.24 -2.63
C TYR A 38 12.28 0.63 -3.68
N PHE A 39 12.28 0.00 -4.86
CA PHE A 39 13.12 0.45 -5.97
C PHE A 39 12.67 1.81 -6.48
N PHE A 40 11.35 2.04 -6.54
CA PHE A 40 10.79 3.35 -6.88
C PHE A 40 11.08 4.39 -5.79
N TYR A 41 11.04 4.00 -4.52
CA TYR A 41 11.50 4.84 -3.40
C TYR A 41 12.96 5.26 -3.58
N GLY A 42 13.88 4.32 -3.79
CA GLY A 42 15.31 4.62 -3.94
C GLY A 42 15.60 5.51 -5.16
N MET A 43 14.88 5.30 -6.27
CA MET A 43 14.96 6.19 -7.43
C MET A 43 14.45 7.60 -7.09
N GLY A 44 13.35 7.72 -6.35
CA GLY A 44 12.79 9.01 -5.92
C GLY A 44 13.71 9.74 -4.93
N GLU A 45 14.25 9.04 -3.94
CA GLU A 45 15.17 9.58 -2.94
C GLU A 45 16.42 10.18 -3.58
N SER A 46 17.00 9.48 -4.55
CA SER A 46 18.21 9.93 -5.26
C SER A 46 18.05 11.29 -5.96
N LYS A 47 16.81 11.66 -6.34
CA LYS A 47 16.50 12.94 -6.98
C LYS A 47 16.09 14.04 -6.00
N LEU A 48 15.60 13.67 -4.82
CA LEU A 48 15.09 14.62 -3.82
C LEU A 48 16.13 15.03 -2.78
N GLY A 49 17.22 14.28 -2.64
CA GLY A 49 18.39 14.62 -1.81
C GLY A 49 18.16 14.64 -0.29
N ASN A 50 16.89 14.55 0.15
CA ASN A 50 16.47 14.57 1.54
C ASN A 50 15.72 13.26 1.88
N GLY A 51 16.36 12.37 2.64
CA GLY A 51 15.81 11.06 2.99
C GLY A 51 14.51 11.13 3.80
N ALA A 52 14.34 12.15 4.65
CA ALA A 52 13.13 12.33 5.45
C ALA A 52 11.93 12.74 4.57
N SER A 53 12.13 13.69 3.66
CA SER A 53 11.10 14.13 2.71
C SER A 53 10.75 13.03 1.69
N SER A 54 11.75 12.24 1.26
CA SER A 54 11.54 11.10 0.36
C SER A 54 10.62 10.04 0.97
N TRP A 55 10.83 9.71 2.26
CA TRP A 55 10.03 8.69 2.94
C TRP A 55 8.55 9.07 3.04
N ILE A 56 8.27 10.32 3.42
CA ILE A 56 6.90 10.83 3.52
C ILE A 56 6.24 10.86 2.14
N LEU A 57 6.97 11.28 1.11
CA LEU A 57 6.47 11.29 -0.26
C LEU A 57 6.09 9.89 -0.75
N HIS A 58 6.91 8.88 -0.44
CA HIS A 58 6.64 7.48 -0.80
C HIS A 58 5.35 6.94 -0.14
N MET A 59 5.18 7.18 1.16
CA MET A 59 3.96 6.78 1.86
C MET A 59 2.72 7.47 1.32
N ALA A 60 2.81 8.79 1.05
CA ALA A 60 1.75 9.55 0.42
C ALA A 60 1.39 9.01 -0.97
N PHE A 61 2.39 8.66 -1.77
CA PHE A 61 2.21 8.11 -3.11
C PHE A 61 1.46 6.78 -3.09
N ILE A 62 1.82 5.86 -2.19
CA ILE A 62 1.13 4.56 -2.05
C ILE A 62 -0.34 4.77 -1.70
N ILE A 63 -0.65 5.66 -0.75
CA ILE A 63 -2.02 5.93 -0.34
C ILE A 63 -2.82 6.55 -1.49
N LEU A 64 -2.24 7.49 -2.24
CA LEU A 64 -2.88 8.10 -3.41
C LEU A 64 -3.18 7.08 -4.51
N VAL A 65 -2.20 6.27 -4.90
CA VAL A 65 -2.35 5.25 -5.95
C VAL A 65 -3.37 4.18 -5.51
N SER A 66 -3.33 3.76 -4.25
CA SER A 66 -4.30 2.80 -3.70
C SER A 66 -5.73 3.34 -3.75
N ASN A 67 -5.93 4.61 -3.37
CA ASN A 67 -7.25 5.24 -3.44
C ASN A 67 -7.73 5.40 -4.89
N MET A 68 -6.83 5.81 -5.80
CA MET A 68 -7.14 5.92 -7.23
C MET A 68 -7.61 4.59 -7.82
N TRP A 69 -6.95 3.49 -7.47
CA TRP A 69 -7.35 2.15 -7.91
C TRP A 69 -8.73 1.75 -7.37
N GLY A 70 -9.03 2.08 -6.10
CA GLY A 70 -10.36 1.89 -5.51
C GLY A 70 -11.47 2.69 -6.22
N PHE A 71 -11.16 3.89 -6.71
CA PHE A 71 -12.08 4.66 -7.56
C PHE A 71 -12.26 4.03 -8.95
N LEU A 72 -11.19 3.55 -9.58
CA LEU A 72 -11.24 2.87 -10.88
C LEU A 72 -12.10 1.60 -10.85
N TYR A 73 -11.96 0.78 -9.80
CA TYR A 73 -12.80 -0.41 -9.60
C TYR A 73 -14.21 -0.10 -9.07
N LYS A 74 -14.55 1.18 -8.90
CA LYS A 74 -15.88 1.64 -8.46
C LYS A 74 -16.29 1.05 -7.11
N GLU A 75 -15.33 0.71 -6.25
CA GLU A 75 -15.58 0.14 -4.91
C GLU A 75 -16.41 1.10 -4.05
N TRP A 76 -16.31 2.40 -4.34
CA TRP A 76 -17.00 3.47 -3.63
C TRP A 76 -18.38 3.84 -4.21
N LYS A 77 -18.91 3.11 -5.20
CA LYS A 77 -20.18 3.48 -5.87
C LYS A 77 -21.43 3.34 -4.99
N GLY A 78 -21.34 2.63 -3.86
CA GLY A 78 -22.45 2.40 -2.92
C GLY A 78 -22.31 3.08 -1.56
N VAL A 79 -21.26 3.87 -1.33
CA VAL A 79 -21.01 4.45 0.00
C VAL A 79 -21.81 5.74 0.21
N SER A 80 -22.04 6.09 1.48
CA SER A 80 -22.72 7.33 1.83
C SER A 80 -21.95 8.55 1.30
N LYS A 81 -22.68 9.64 0.99
CA LYS A 81 -22.05 10.90 0.56
C LYS A 81 -21.03 11.43 1.58
N GLY A 82 -21.27 11.19 2.88
CA GLY A 82 -20.33 11.56 3.95
C GLY A 82 -19.02 10.76 3.86
N THR A 83 -19.10 9.45 3.66
CA THR A 83 -17.91 8.59 3.48
C THR A 83 -17.10 9.02 2.26
N LEU A 84 -17.77 9.30 1.15
CA LEU A 84 -17.12 9.78 -0.07
C LEU A 84 -16.41 11.13 0.17
N ALA A 85 -17.06 12.05 0.87
CA ALA A 85 -16.47 13.34 1.23
C ALA A 85 -15.23 13.18 2.13
N THR A 86 -15.25 12.26 3.10
CA THR A 86 -14.09 11.96 3.95
C THR A 86 -12.90 11.45 3.13
N ILE A 87 -13.15 10.54 2.18
CA ILE A 87 -12.10 10.00 1.30
C ILE A 87 -11.49 11.12 0.46
N LEU A 88 -12.33 11.93 -0.19
CA LEU A 88 -11.88 13.05 -1.02
C LEU A 88 -11.09 14.10 -0.20
N THR A 89 -11.56 14.40 1.01
CA THR A 89 -10.88 15.35 1.91
C THR A 89 -9.51 14.81 2.36
N GLY A 90 -9.43 13.51 2.66
CA GLY A 90 -8.16 12.85 2.99
C GLY A 90 -7.16 12.90 1.83
N ILE A 91 -7.61 12.60 0.61
CA ILE A 91 -6.79 12.72 -0.61
C ILE A 91 -6.30 14.15 -0.80
N ALA A 92 -7.18 15.14 -0.64
CA ALA A 92 -6.82 16.55 -0.75
C ALA A 92 -5.77 16.96 0.30
N MET A 93 -5.89 16.50 1.55
CA MET A 93 -4.89 16.76 2.59
C MET A 93 -3.54 16.12 2.26
N ILE A 94 -3.51 14.90 1.71
CA ILE A 94 -2.25 14.26 1.30
C ILE A 94 -1.57 15.07 0.19
N ILE A 95 -2.32 15.52 -0.81
CA ILE A 95 -1.79 16.35 -1.90
C ILE A 95 -1.21 17.66 -1.34
N LEU A 96 -1.94 18.34 -0.44
CA LEU A 96 -1.45 19.55 0.22
C LEU A 96 -0.15 19.30 0.99
N SER A 97 -0.08 18.18 1.72
CA SER A 97 1.11 17.80 2.50
C SER A 97 2.32 17.56 1.58
N VAL A 98 2.12 16.91 0.44
CA VAL A 98 3.18 16.69 -0.57
C VAL A 98 3.69 18.00 -1.14
N VAL A 99 2.79 18.93 -1.48
CA VAL A 99 3.17 20.26 -2.00
C VAL A 99 3.95 21.05 -0.95
N LEU A 100 3.52 21.04 0.31
CA LEU A 100 4.20 21.72 1.41
C LEU A 100 5.61 21.18 1.62
N VAL A 101 5.78 19.86 1.65
CA VAL A 101 7.10 19.22 1.80
C VAL A 101 8.00 19.51 0.59
N GLY A 102 7.44 19.47 -0.63
CA GLY A 102 8.17 19.82 -1.84
C GLY A 102 8.66 21.27 -1.84
N TYR A 103 7.79 22.21 -1.46
CA TYR A 103 8.13 23.63 -1.35
C TYR A 103 9.18 23.90 -0.26
N GLY A 104 9.04 23.26 0.91
CA GLY A 104 10.02 23.37 1.99
C GLY A 104 11.40 22.86 1.60
N ASN A 105 11.47 21.79 0.80
CA ASN A 105 12.73 21.22 0.31
C ASN A 105 13.33 21.97 -0.90
N SER A 106 12.58 22.85 -1.56
CA SER A 106 13.10 23.67 -2.68
C SER A 106 13.63 25.04 -2.25
N ILE A 107 13.33 25.45 -1.02
CA ILE A 107 13.70 26.76 -0.45
C ILE A 107 14.87 26.66 0.53
N LEU A 108 15.06 25.50 1.16
CA LEU A 108 16.25 25.15 1.93
C LEU A 108 17.31 24.51 1.04
#